data_AF-A0A9D1MXW2-F1
#
_entry.id   AF-A0A9D1MXW2-F1
#
_cell.length_a   1.000
_cell.length_b   1.000
_cell.length_c   1.000
_cell.angle_alpha   90.00
_cell.angle_beta   90.00
_cell.angle_gamma   90.00
#
_symmetry.space_group_name_H-M   'P 1'
#
loop_
_entity.id
_entity.type
_entity.pdbx_description
1 polymer ?
#
loop_
_entity_poly.entity_id
_entity_poly.type
_entity_poly.pdbx_seq_one_letter_code
_entity_poly.pdbx_strand_id
1 'polypeptide(L)'
;MTTVFCRADSFCVRLLRKGNNFLQLTCGGGMLTLDRRNCEVAIEGEEPLQGVRSIPFDGGVLEAEILLDECCAEVFAGGSAMSMLAYNDGDGITFCADGTVRLWVTLWDVEV
;
A
#
# COMPACT_ATOMS: atom_id res chain seq x y z
N MET A 1 -10.22 -7.66 0.60
CA MET A 1 -8.84 -8.15 0.29
C MET A 1 -8.47 -7.76 -1.14
N THR A 2 -7.29 -7.18 -1.36
CA THR A 2 -6.78 -6.81 -2.69
C THR A 2 -5.45 -7.52 -2.96
N THR A 3 -5.35 -8.31 -4.03
CA THR A 3 -4.07 -8.88 -4.47
C THR A 3 -3.51 -8.08 -5.64
N VAL A 4 -2.24 -7.69 -5.57
CA VAL A 4 -1.53 -6.95 -6.60
C VAL A 4 -0.35 -7.78 -7.11
N PHE A 5 -0.35 -8.07 -8.41
CA PHE A 5 0.81 -8.62 -9.11
C PHE A 5 1.42 -7.55 -10.01
N CYS A 6 2.69 -7.23 -9.82
CA CYS A 6 3.38 -6.22 -10.62
C CYS A 6 4.78 -6.68 -11.01
N ARG A 7 5.14 -6.49 -12.28
CA ARG A 7 6.54 -6.59 -12.75
C ARG A 7 6.99 -5.22 -13.24
N ALA A 8 7.83 -4.55 -12.45
CA ALA A 8 8.35 -3.22 -12.75
C ALA A 8 9.65 -2.98 -11.96
N ASP A 9 10.54 -2.14 -12.48
CA ASP A 9 11.69 -1.64 -11.73
C ASP A 9 11.26 -0.65 -10.63
N SER A 10 10.19 0.10 -10.90
CA SER A 10 9.50 0.95 -9.93
C SER A 10 7.99 0.98 -10.19
N PHE A 11 7.20 1.00 -9.12
CA PHE A 11 5.77 1.30 -9.19
C PHE A 11 5.27 1.90 -7.88
N CYS A 12 4.07 2.46 -7.92
CA CYS A 12 3.35 3.00 -6.78
C CYS A 12 1.86 2.60 -6.87
N VAL A 13 1.31 2.13 -5.75
CA VAL A 13 -0.12 1.92 -5.55
C VAL A 13 -0.59 2.87 -4.44
N ARG A 14 -1.60 3.67 -4.74
CA ARG A 14 -2.31 4.49 -3.76
C ARG A 14 -3.61 3.80 -3.40
N LEU A 15 -3.83 3.60 -2.12
CA LEU A 15 -4.95 2.89 -1.52
C LEU A 15 -5.77 3.84 -0.66
N LEU A 16 -7.06 3.54 -0.50
CA LEU A 16 -8.02 4.35 0.26
C LEU A 16 -8.01 5.83 -0.16
N ARG A 17 -7.90 6.12 -1.47
CA ARG A 17 -7.64 7.47 -1.94
C ARG A 17 -8.91 8.34 -1.88
N LYS A 18 -8.82 9.48 -1.19
CA LYS A 18 -9.79 10.59 -1.24
C LYS A 18 -9.06 11.91 -1.46
N GLY A 19 -9.17 12.44 -2.68
CA GLY A 19 -8.41 13.65 -3.06
C GLY A 19 -6.90 13.44 -2.94
N ASN A 20 -6.28 14.18 -2.02
CA ASN A 20 -4.85 14.11 -1.71
C ASN A 20 -4.53 13.16 -0.54
N ASN A 21 -5.55 12.60 0.10
CA ASN A 21 -5.37 11.69 1.22
C ASN A 21 -5.30 10.25 0.72
N PHE A 22 -4.20 9.55 0.96
CA PHE A 22 -3.99 8.16 0.52
C PHE A 22 -2.92 7.44 1.34
N LEU A 23 -3.04 6.13 1.40
CA LEU A 23 -1.97 5.22 1.77
C LEU A 23 -1.16 4.86 0.51
N GLN A 24 0.17 4.87 0.57
CA GLN A 24 1.02 4.60 -0.59
C GLN A 24 1.91 3.38 -0.38
N LEU A 25 1.78 2.38 -1.26
CA LEU A 25 2.74 1.29 -1.42
C LEU A 25 3.66 1.61 -2.61
N THR A 26 4.96 1.73 -2.39
CA THR A 26 5.96 2.05 -3.42
C THR A 26 6.98 0.94 -3.51
N CYS A 27 7.27 0.47 -4.71
CA CYS A 27 8.42 -0.38 -5.00
C CYS A 27 9.43 0.42 -5.79
N GLY A 28 10.69 0.41 -5.35
CA GLY A 28 11.79 1.07 -6.04
C GLY A 28 13.04 1.14 -5.18
N GLY A 29 14.21 1.25 -5.81
CA GLY A 29 15.48 1.41 -5.08
C GLY A 29 15.84 0.22 -4.17
N GLY A 30 15.38 -0.98 -4.51
CA GLY A 30 15.60 -2.20 -3.71
C GLY A 30 14.69 -2.33 -2.48
N MET A 31 13.66 -1.49 -2.37
CA MET A 31 12.76 -1.46 -1.22
C MET A 31 11.30 -1.55 -1.66
N LEU A 32 10.50 -2.21 -0.84
CA LEU A 32 9.04 -2.05 -0.82
C LEU A 32 8.68 -1.20 0.41
N THR A 33 8.01 -0.07 0.18
CA THR A 33 7.74 0.95 1.18
C THR A 33 6.25 1.21 1.29
N LEU A 34 5.71 1.13 2.50
CA LEU A 34 4.37 1.52 2.85
C LEU A 34 4.40 2.87 3.60
N ASP A 35 3.75 3.89 3.05
CA ASP A 35 3.80 5.28 3.52
C ASP A 35 2.39 5.83 3.76
N ARG A 36 2.11 6.22 5.00
CA ARG A 36 0.84 6.80 5.45
C ARG A 36 0.92 8.29 5.77
N ARG A 37 2.00 8.98 5.40
CA ARG A 37 2.14 10.43 5.67
C ARG A 37 1.09 11.28 4.96
N ASN A 38 0.46 10.74 3.91
CA ASN A 38 -0.66 11.37 3.22
C ASN A 38 -2.02 10.85 3.72
N CYS A 39 -2.14 10.09 4.81
CA CYS A 39 -3.46 9.71 5.34
C CYS A 39 -4.10 10.86 6.14
N GLU A 40 -5.44 10.85 6.25
CA GLU A 40 -6.25 12.01 6.67
C GLU A 40 -6.15 12.35 8.18
N VAL A 41 -5.67 11.44 9.05
CA VAL A 41 -5.65 11.69 10.51
C VAL A 41 -4.38 11.17 11.19
N ALA A 42 -3.72 12.08 11.94
CA ALA A 42 -2.90 11.75 13.10
C ALA A 42 -3.87 11.40 14.24
N ILE A 43 -3.79 10.18 14.78
CA ILE A 43 -4.68 9.73 15.86
C ILE A 43 -4.56 10.74 17.01
N GLU A 44 -5.67 11.34 17.40
CA GLU A 44 -5.69 12.39 18.42
C GLU A 44 -5.13 11.83 19.75
N GLY A 45 -4.04 12.41 20.24
CA GLY A 45 -3.38 11.96 21.48
C GLY A 45 -2.27 10.91 21.30
N GLU A 46 -1.97 10.47 20.07
CA GLU A 46 -0.79 9.65 19.81
C GLU A 46 0.34 10.48 19.19
N GLU A 47 1.58 10.19 19.61
CA GLU A 47 2.77 10.62 18.89
C GLU A 47 2.61 10.25 17.40
N PRO A 48 3.07 11.09 16.45
CA PRO A 48 2.95 10.77 15.03
C PRO A 48 3.57 9.39 14.77
N LEU A 49 2.70 8.39 14.56
CA LEU A 49 3.09 7.03 14.23
C LEU A 49 4.07 7.10 13.05
N GLN A 50 5.19 6.36 13.13
CA GLN A 50 6.20 6.34 12.08
C GLN A 50 5.51 6.20 10.72
N GLY A 51 5.58 7.28 9.92
CA GLY A 51 4.75 7.40 8.72
C GLY A 51 5.16 6.48 7.59
N VAL A 52 6.31 5.81 7.71
CA VAL A 52 6.93 5.00 6.66
C VAL A 52 7.42 3.69 7.24
N ARG A 53 7.04 2.57 6.62
CA ARG A 53 7.62 1.24 6.83
C ARG A 53 8.23 0.75 5.54
N SER A 54 9.37 0.09 5.60
CA SER A 54 10.02 -0.45 4.42
C SER A 54 10.61 -1.82 4.70
N ILE A 55 10.56 -2.69 3.70
CA ILE A 55 11.22 -3.99 3.69
C ILE A 55 12.10 -4.10 2.43
N PRO A 56 13.21 -4.87 2.48
CA PRO A 56 13.99 -5.17 1.28
C PRO A 56 13.11 -5.86 0.22
N PHE A 57 13.31 -5.49 -1.04
CA PHE A 57 12.69 -6.16 -2.18
C PHE A 57 13.66 -6.19 -3.36
N ASP A 58 14.11 -7.39 -3.72
CA ASP A 58 15.20 -7.61 -4.68
C ASP A 58 14.75 -7.49 -6.15
N GLY A 59 13.56 -6.95 -6.40
CA GLY A 59 12.98 -6.77 -7.73
C GLY A 59 12.25 -8.01 -8.26
N GLY A 60 11.88 -7.97 -9.55
CA GLY A 60 11.18 -9.07 -10.21
C GLY A 60 9.66 -8.89 -10.22
N VAL A 61 8.92 -9.99 -10.00
CA VAL A 61 7.47 -9.95 -9.88
C VAL A 61 7.13 -9.77 -8.41
N LEU A 62 6.55 -8.64 -8.04
CA LEU A 62 5.92 -8.49 -6.75
C LEU A 62 4.56 -9.18 -6.79
N GLU A 63 4.38 -10.12 -5.88
CA GLU A 63 3.08 -10.58 -5.42
C GLU A 63 2.85 -9.98 -4.03
N ALA A 64 1.81 -9.16 -3.92
CA ALA A 64 1.42 -8.54 -2.66
C ALA A 64 -0.07 -8.80 -2.38
N GLU A 65 -0.37 -9.26 -1.17
CA GLU A 65 -1.72 -9.29 -0.63
C GLU A 65 -1.91 -8.11 0.31
N ILE A 66 -2.96 -7.33 0.07
CA ILE A 66 -3.25 -6.10 0.79
C ILE A 66 -4.62 -6.25 1.44
N LEU A 67 -4.64 -6.31 2.76
CA LEU A 67 -5.85 -6.24 3.57
C LEU A 67 -6.07 -4.79 3.97
N LEU A 68 -7.27 -4.29 3.67
CA LEU A 68 -7.71 -2.95 4.02
C LEU A 68 -8.91 -3.11 4.95
N ASP A 69 -8.87 -2.41 6.07
CA ASP A 69 -9.96 -2.24 7.02
C ASP A 69 -10.17 -0.73 7.24
N GLU A 70 -11.25 -0.35 7.92
CA GLU A 70 -11.65 1.04 8.17
C GLU A 70 -10.51 1.90 8.75
N CYS A 71 -9.63 1.29 9.54
CA CYS A 71 -8.53 2.00 10.21
C CYS A 71 -7.15 1.34 10.06
N CYS A 72 -6.99 0.31 9.24
CA CYS A 72 -5.71 -0.37 9.11
C CYS A 72 -5.44 -0.89 7.69
N ALA A 73 -4.16 -1.08 7.42
CA ALA A 73 -3.68 -1.74 6.23
C ALA A 73 -2.58 -2.74 6.59
N GLU A 74 -2.72 -3.94 6.03
CA GLU A 74 -1.73 -5.00 6.14
C GLU A 74 -1.27 -5.40 4.74
N VAL A 75 0.04 -5.38 4.51
CA VAL A 75 0.66 -5.73 3.24
C VAL A 75 1.54 -6.94 3.45
N PHE A 76 1.22 -8.05 2.80
CA PHE A 76 2.01 -9.27 2.77
C PHE A 76 2.70 -9.37 1.41
N ALA A 77 4.03 -9.38 1.41
CA ALA A 77 4.83 -9.37 0.19
C ALA A 77 6.17 -10.07 0.41
N GLY A 78 6.54 -10.97 -0.51
CA GLY A 78 7.86 -11.62 -0.49
C GLY A 78 8.21 -12.34 0.82
N GLY A 79 7.21 -12.93 1.50
CA GLY A 79 7.39 -13.59 2.80
C GLY A 79 7.54 -12.64 4.00
N SER A 80 7.39 -11.33 3.79
CA SER A 80 7.38 -10.30 4.83
C SER A 80 6.00 -9.66 4.96
N ALA A 81 5.73 -9.03 6.11
CA ALA A 81 4.50 -8.32 6.37
C ALA A 81 4.78 -6.90 6.88
N MET A 82 3.98 -5.93 6.43
CA MET A 82 3.95 -4.57 6.94
C MET A 82 2.53 -4.23 7.38
N SER A 83 2.36 -3.94 8.67
CA SER A 83 1.07 -3.51 9.22
C SER A 83 1.14 -2.07 9.68
N MET A 84 0.10 -1.30 9.40
CA MET A 84 -0.05 0.04 9.94
C MET A 84 -1.51 0.38 10.15
N LEU A 85 -1.77 1.19 11.18
CA LEU A 85 -3.00 1.96 11.20
C LEU A 85 -2.99 2.91 10.01
N ALA A 86 -4.12 3.12 9.35
CA ALA A 86 -4.29 4.02 8.23
C ALA A 86 -5.74 4.49 8.25
N TYR A 87 -5.97 5.70 8.76
CA TYR A 87 -7.30 6.31 8.78
C TYR A 87 -7.50 7.08 7.48
N ASN A 88 -8.41 6.59 6.65
CA ASN A 88 -8.76 7.24 5.41
C ASN A 88 -10.15 6.74 4.97
N ASP A 89 -11.10 7.65 4.80
CA ASP A 89 -12.47 7.32 4.36
C ASP A 89 -12.58 7.26 2.82
N GLY A 90 -11.45 7.12 2.13
CA GLY A 90 -11.39 6.99 0.68
C GLY A 90 -11.65 5.56 0.21
N ASP A 91 -12.28 5.43 -0.95
CA ASP A 91 -12.64 4.17 -1.60
C ASP A 91 -11.79 3.89 -2.87
N GLY A 92 -10.93 4.84 -3.25
CA GLY A 92 -10.18 4.78 -4.49
C GLY A 92 -8.88 3.96 -4.41
N ILE A 93 -8.57 3.24 -5.49
CA ILE A 93 -7.25 2.66 -5.77
C ILE A 93 -6.67 3.35 -7.01
N THR A 94 -5.40 3.76 -6.95
CA THR A 94 -4.69 4.34 -8.11
C THR A 94 -3.34 3.65 -8.28
N PHE A 95 -3.03 3.25 -9.51
CA PHE A 95 -1.75 2.65 -9.85
C PHE A 95 -0.93 3.59 -10.74
N CYS A 96 0.35 3.75 -10.41
CA CYS A 96 1.32 4.51 -11.18
C CYS A 96 2.60 3.67 -11.35
N ALA A 97 3.20 3.68 -12.53
CA ALA A 97 4.51 3.07 -12.73
C ALA A 97 5.33 3.81 -13.78
N ASP A 98 6.64 3.71 -13.68
CA ASP A 98 7.55 4.22 -14.69
C ASP A 98 7.75 3.14 -15.76
N GLY A 99 7.41 3.46 -17.01
CA GLY A 99 7.57 2.53 -18.13
C GLY A 99 6.40 1.55 -18.31
N THR A 100 6.69 0.42 -18.96
CA THR A 100 5.67 -0.61 -19.24
C THR A 100 5.61 -1.61 -18.10
N VAL A 101 4.44 -1.73 -17.50
CA VAL A 101 4.18 -2.71 -16.45
C VAL A 101 3.06 -3.65 -16.84
N ARG A 102 3.07 -4.83 -16.22
CA ARG A 102 1.93 -5.73 -16.23
C ARG A 102 1.36 -5.81 -14.83
N LEU A 103 0.11 -5.41 -14.71
CA LEU A 103 -0.64 -5.34 -13.45
C LEU A 103 -1.80 -6.31 -13.50
N TRP A 104 -1.94 -7.11 -12.44
CA TRP A 104 -3.18 -7.84 -12.16
C TRP A 104 -3.66 -7.47 -10.77
N VAL A 105 -4.93 -7.10 -10.69
CA VAL A 105 -5.61 -6.74 -9.45
C VAL A 105 -6.79 -7.66 -9.28
N THR A 106 -6.88 -8.32 -8.13
CA THR A 106 -8.07 -9.05 -7.72
C THR A 106 -8.64 -8.38 -6.49
N LEU A 107 -9.89 -7.93 -6.58
CA LEU A 107 -10.63 -7.30 -5.48
C LEU A 107 -11.65 -8.30 -4.95
N TRP A 108 -11.62 -8.52 -3.64
CA TRP A 108 -12.58 -9.34 -2.92
C TRP A 108 -13.24 -8.49 -1.85
N ASP A 109 -14.55 -8.48 -1.85
CA ASP A 109 -15.30 -8.11 -0.67
C ASP A 109 -15.25 -9.28 0.32
N VAL A 110 -14.93 -8.99 1.58
CA VAL A 110 -14.93 -9.97 2.65
C VAL A 110 -16.06 -9.54 3.57
N GLU A 111 -17.29 -9.86 3.20
CA GLU A 111 -18.42 -9.77 4.12
C GLU A 111 -18.17 -10.77 5.26
N VAL A 112 -18.02 -10.26 6.49
CA VAL A 112 -17.94 -11.05 7.73
C VAL A 112 -19.31 -11.11 8.38
#